data_AF-A0A1M6D6U5-F1
#
_entry.id   AF-A0A1M6D6U5-F1
#
_cell.length_a   1.000
_cell.length_b   1.000
_cell.length_c   1.000
_cell.angle_alpha   90.00
_cell.angle_beta   90.00
_cell.angle_gamma   90.00
#
_symmetry.space_group_name_H-M   'P 1'
#
loop_
_entity.id
_entity.type
_entity.pdbx_description
1 polymer ?
#
loop_
_entity_poly.entity_id
_entity_poly.type
_entity_poly.pdbx_seq_one_letter_code
_entity_poly.pdbx_strand_id
1 'polypeptide(L)'
;MAKTRFGSLDGIHQIKKKNVASTTLISAGLFILIFIAFLFAVSKASEGSVEEQKNNLSNAIDRAVMQCYVTEGRYPESFEYLKENYGIIYDDELFRVDYVIFGTNMKPDITIINIGER
;
A
#
# COMPACT_ATOMS: atom_id res chain seq x y z
N MET A 1 54.05 29.09 50.39
CA MET A 1 53.47 28.85 49.04
C MET A 1 52.66 27.56 49.09
N ALA A 2 51.33 27.66 49.13
CA ALA A 2 50.44 26.52 49.29
C ALA A 2 50.17 25.85 47.92
N LYS A 3 50.58 24.59 47.79
CA LYS A 3 50.33 23.76 46.61
C LYS A 3 48.92 23.17 46.74
N THR A 4 47.94 23.81 46.09
CA THR A 4 46.56 23.30 46.09
C THR A 4 46.51 21.99 45.32
N ARG A 5 46.16 20.92 46.05
CA ARG A 5 45.86 19.58 45.54
C ARG A 5 44.51 19.61 44.84
N PHE A 6 44.45 20.14 43.62
CA PHE A 6 43.25 20.07 42.78
C PHE A 6 43.58 19.21 41.55
N GLY A 7 43.70 17.91 41.81
CA GLY A 7 43.89 16.90 40.77
C GLY A 7 42.54 16.46 40.22
N SER A 8 42.34 16.68 38.92
CA SER A 8 41.47 15.91 38.02
C SER A 8 39.95 15.90 38.32
N LEU A 9 39.27 17.03 38.05
CA LEU A 9 37.82 17.01 37.77
C LEU A 9 37.50 16.91 36.26
N ASP A 10 38.49 17.06 35.38
CA ASP A 10 38.29 16.98 33.92
C ASP A 10 38.06 15.55 33.41
N GLY A 11 38.56 14.52 34.11
CA GLY A 11 38.41 13.12 33.69
C GLY A 11 36.96 12.61 33.73
N ILE A 12 36.13 13.13 34.63
CA ILE A 12 34.76 12.65 34.84
C ILE A 12 33.85 13.06 33.67
N HIS A 13 34.04 14.27 33.12
CA HIS A 13 33.30 14.74 31.95
C HIS A 13 33.62 13.93 30.69
N GLN A 14 34.90 13.55 30.51
CA GLN A 14 35.35 12.79 29.34
C GLN A 14 34.78 11.35 29.35
N ILE A 15 34.71 10.70 30.52
CA ILE A 15 34.17 9.33 30.66
C ILE A 15 32.66 9.29 30.40
N LYS A 16 31.89 10.27 30.93
CA LYS A 16 30.45 10.36 30.64
C LYS A 16 30.17 10.65 29.16
N LYS A 17 30.92 11.58 28.55
CA LYS A 17 30.74 11.98 27.14
C LYS A 17 31.00 10.82 26.18
N LYS A 18 32.03 10.00 26.42
CA LYS A 18 32.35 8.83 25.60
C LYS A 18 31.24 7.77 25.64
N ASN A 19 30.74 7.44 26.84
CA ASN A 19 29.68 6.44 27.00
C ASN A 19 28.34 6.91 26.43
N VAL A 20 27.95 8.16 26.68
CA VAL A 20 26.71 8.74 26.14
C VAL A 20 26.80 8.83 24.61
N ALA A 21 27.92 9.28 24.04
CA ALA A 21 28.09 9.29 22.58
C ALA A 21 27.98 7.88 21.98
N SER A 22 28.60 6.87 22.62
CA SER A 22 28.51 5.49 22.15
C SER A 22 27.10 4.89 22.26
N THR A 23 26.37 5.14 23.34
CA THR A 23 24.98 4.66 23.48
C THR A 23 24.04 5.36 22.52
N THR A 24 24.25 6.65 22.26
CA THR A 24 23.45 7.42 21.28
C THR A 24 23.64 6.89 19.86
N LEU A 25 24.89 6.54 19.48
CA LEU A 25 25.20 5.93 18.19
C LEU A 25 24.58 4.54 18.04
N ILE A 26 24.59 3.72 19.10
CA ILE A 26 23.95 2.40 19.09
C ILE A 26 22.42 2.54 18.94
N SER A 27 21.80 3.44 19.70
CA SER A 27 20.35 3.69 19.59
C SER A 27 19.96 4.25 18.22
N ALA A 28 20.80 5.12 17.63
CA ALA A 28 20.58 5.65 16.28
C ALA A 28 20.71 4.54 15.23
N GLY A 29 21.70 3.66 15.35
CA GLY A 29 21.88 2.50 14.47
C GLY A 29 20.69 1.53 14.55
N LEU A 30 20.22 1.22 15.76
CA LEU A 30 19.04 0.38 15.96
C LEU A 30 17.78 1.02 15.37
N PHE A 31 17.59 2.33 15.57
CA PHE A 31 16.48 3.06 14.97
C PHE A 31 16.52 3.00 13.45
N ILE A 32 17.68 3.22 12.83
CA ILE A 32 17.84 3.14 11.37
C ILE A 32 17.53 1.72 10.87
N LEU A 33 18.00 0.69 11.57
CA LEU A 33 17.72 -0.70 11.22
C LEU A 33 16.21 -0.99 11.25
N ILE A 34 15.53 -0.62 12.33
CA ILE A 34 14.08 -0.78 12.46
C ILE A 34 13.34 0.02 11.39
N PHE A 35 13.81 1.24 11.08
CA PHE A 35 13.21 2.08 10.06
C PHE A 35 13.35 1.47 8.65
N ILE A 36 14.51 0.94 8.31
CA ILE A 36 14.71 0.21 7.04
C ILE A 36 13.82 -1.02 6.98
N ALA A 37 13.74 -1.81 8.05
CA ALA A 37 12.84 -2.97 8.12
C ALA A 37 11.36 -2.57 7.94
N PHE A 38 10.95 -1.46 8.54
CA PHE A 38 9.61 -0.90 8.37
C PHE A 38 9.34 -0.48 6.93
N LEU A 39 10.26 0.23 6.28
CA LEU A 39 10.13 0.60 4.87
C LEU A 39 10.00 -0.64 3.97
N PHE A 40 10.76 -1.70 4.25
CA PHE A 40 10.69 -2.95 3.50
C PHE A 40 9.32 -3.64 3.68
N ALA A 41 8.82 -3.68 4.91
CA ALA A 41 7.50 -4.22 5.21
C ALA A 41 6.37 -3.43 4.53
N VAL A 42 6.42 -2.09 4.57
CA VAL A 42 5.45 -1.22 3.88
C VAL A 42 5.53 -1.41 2.37
N SER A 43 6.73 -1.50 1.79
CA SER A 43 6.90 -1.70 0.34
C SER A 43 6.31 -3.04 -0.10
N LYS A 44 6.52 -4.11 0.67
CA LYS A 44 5.94 -5.44 0.41
C LYS A 44 4.42 -5.46 0.58
N ALA A 45 3.88 -4.71 1.53
CA ALA A 45 2.43 -4.55 1.69
C ALA A 45 1.81 -3.64 0.62
N SER A 46 2.60 -2.74 0.03
CA SER A 46 2.18 -1.86 -1.06
C SER A 46 2.22 -2.53 -2.43
N GLU A 47 3.02 -3.60 -2.60
CA GLU A 47 2.91 -4.53 -3.72
C GLU A 47 1.61 -5.33 -3.56
N GLY A 48 0.47 -4.73 -3.94
CA GLY A 48 -0.83 -5.41 -3.92
C GLY A 48 -0.76 -6.67 -4.78
N SER A 49 -1.07 -7.83 -4.18
CA SER A 49 -1.02 -9.11 -4.91
C SER A 49 -1.94 -9.05 -6.13
N VAL A 50 -1.59 -9.76 -7.22
CA VAL A 50 -2.43 -9.82 -8.42
C VAL A 50 -3.85 -10.27 -8.09
N GLU A 51 -3.98 -11.20 -7.14
CA GLU A 51 -5.28 -11.66 -6.63
C GLU A 51 -6.05 -10.53 -5.90
N GLU A 52 -5.38 -9.71 -5.10
CA GLU A 52 -6.01 -8.56 -4.45
C GLU A 52 -6.46 -7.50 -5.48
N GLN A 53 -5.65 -7.23 -6.50
CA GLN A 53 -6.03 -6.33 -7.59
C GLN A 53 -7.27 -6.85 -8.35
N LYS A 54 -7.31 -8.14 -8.66
CA LYS A 54 -8.47 -8.80 -9.27
C LYS A 54 -9.72 -8.68 -8.39
N ASN A 55 -9.60 -8.95 -7.09
CA ASN A 55 -10.72 -8.86 -6.16
C ASN A 55 -11.23 -7.41 -6.02
N ASN A 56 -10.33 -6.43 -5.97
CA ASN A 56 -10.69 -5.02 -5.96
C ASN A 56 -11.44 -4.60 -7.22
N LEU A 57 -10.98 -5.06 -8.39
CA LEU A 57 -11.67 -4.83 -9.67
C LEU A 57 -13.06 -5.47 -9.68
N SER A 58 -13.18 -6.73 -9.25
CA SER A 58 -14.48 -7.42 -9.16
C SER A 58 -15.46 -6.65 -8.28
N ASN A 59 -15.03 -6.23 -7.10
CA ASN A 59 -15.84 -5.47 -6.16
C ASN A 59 -16.21 -4.08 -6.69
N ALA A 60 -15.33 -3.45 -7.46
CA ALA A 60 -15.63 -2.16 -8.09
C ALA A 60 -16.71 -2.32 -9.18
N ILE A 61 -16.57 -3.34 -10.04
CA ILE A 61 -17.54 -3.62 -11.11
C ILE A 61 -18.90 -3.97 -10.52
N ASP A 62 -18.96 -4.87 -9.53
CA ASP A 62 -20.22 -5.27 -8.91
C ASP A 62 -20.96 -4.09 -8.28
N ARG A 63 -20.24 -3.20 -7.58
CA ARG A 63 -20.82 -1.98 -7.02
C ARG A 63 -21.34 -1.06 -8.11
N ALA A 64 -20.59 -0.86 -9.20
CA ALA A 64 -21.00 0.01 -10.29
C ALA A 64 -22.22 -0.53 -11.05
N VAL A 65 -22.28 -1.85 -11.30
CA VAL A 65 -23.44 -2.52 -11.90
C VAL A 65 -24.69 -2.32 -11.04
N MET A 66 -24.57 -2.54 -9.72
CA MET A 66 -25.68 -2.34 -8.79
C MET A 66 -26.09 -0.88 -8.69
N GLN A 67 -25.11 0.03 -8.68
CA GLN A 67 -25.37 1.47 -8.64
C GLN A 67 -26.16 1.91 -9.88
N CYS A 68 -25.73 1.50 -11.08
CA CYS A 68 -26.46 1.76 -12.33
C CYS A 68 -27.91 1.30 -12.27
N TYR A 69 -28.16 0.08 -11.78
CA TYR A 69 -29.51 -0.42 -11.64
C TYR A 69 -30.35 0.41 -10.67
N VAL A 70 -29.77 0.81 -9.53
CA VAL A 70 -30.48 1.61 -8.51
C VAL A 70 -30.74 3.03 -8.98
N THR A 71 -29.78 3.69 -9.64
CA THR A 71 -29.87 5.11 -9.99
C THR A 71 -30.56 5.34 -11.34
N GLU A 72 -30.41 4.41 -12.28
CA GLU A 72 -30.91 4.56 -13.65
C GLU A 72 -32.05 3.60 -14.01
N GLY A 73 -32.38 2.65 -13.12
CA GLY A 73 -33.45 1.67 -13.33
C GLY A 73 -33.14 0.60 -14.38
N ARG A 74 -31.87 0.46 -14.80
CA ARG A 74 -31.43 -0.54 -15.79
C ARG A 74 -30.01 -1.01 -15.50
N TYR A 75 -29.69 -2.24 -15.93
CA TYR A 75 -28.31 -2.72 -15.93
C TYR A 75 -27.47 -1.98 -16.98
N PRO A 76 -26.14 -1.93 -16.83
CA PRO A 76 -25.28 -1.24 -17.79
C PRO A 76 -25.32 -1.92 -19.15
N GLU A 77 -25.27 -1.13 -20.22
CA GLU A 77 -25.34 -1.64 -21.59
C GLU A 77 -24.01 -2.19 -22.11
N SER A 78 -22.91 -1.89 -21.43
CA SER A 78 -21.58 -2.40 -21.73
C SER A 78 -20.64 -2.20 -20.55
N PHE A 79 -19.49 -2.86 -20.59
CA PHE A 79 -18.40 -2.58 -19.66
C PHE A 79 -17.78 -1.19 -19.88
N GLU A 80 -17.72 -0.69 -21.13
CA GLU A 80 -17.26 0.67 -21.44
C GLU A 80 -18.12 1.73 -20.75
N TYR A 81 -19.44 1.53 -20.72
CA TYR A 81 -20.36 2.42 -20.00
C TYR A 81 -19.97 2.55 -18.51
N LEU A 82 -19.53 1.45 -17.89
CA LEU A 82 -19.06 1.47 -16.50
C LEU A 82 -17.73 2.22 -16.33
N LYS A 83 -16.81 2.10 -17.29
CA LYS A 83 -15.54 2.85 -17.25
C LYS A 83 -15.78 4.36 -17.35
N GLU A 84 -16.61 4.78 -18.29
CA GLU A 84 -16.86 6.20 -18.55
C GLU A 84 -17.72 6.86 -17.46
N ASN A 85 -18.76 6.18 -16.97
CA ASN A 85 -19.76 6.79 -16.08
C ASN A 85 -19.57 6.46 -14.60
N TYR A 86 -18.86 5.38 -14.28
CA TYR A 86 -18.64 4.91 -12.90
C TYR A 86 -17.16 4.87 -12.51
N GLY A 87 -16.25 5.31 -13.39
CA GLY A 87 -14.83 5.49 -13.07
C GLY A 87 -14.10 4.19 -12.77
N ILE A 88 -14.46 3.10 -13.44
CA ILE A 88 -13.73 1.83 -13.32
C ILE A 88 -12.37 1.98 -14.00
N ILE A 89 -11.30 1.86 -13.21
CA ILE A 89 -9.90 1.93 -13.65
C ILE A 89 -9.21 0.64 -13.22
N TYR A 90 -8.50 0.00 -14.14
CA TYR A 90 -7.70 -1.20 -13.88
C TYR A 90 -6.56 -1.29 -14.89
N ASP A 91 -5.68 -2.26 -14.67
CA ASP A 91 -4.55 -2.57 -15.56
C ASP A 91 -5.00 -3.49 -16.71
N ASP A 92 -5.14 -2.91 -17.90
CA ASP A 92 -5.48 -3.61 -19.15
C ASP A 92 -4.39 -4.55 -19.67
N GLU A 93 -3.15 -4.45 -19.17
CA GLU A 93 -2.05 -5.36 -19.48
C GLU A 93 -2.07 -6.61 -18.59
N LEU A 94 -2.64 -6.50 -17.39
CA LEU A 94 -2.72 -7.57 -16.40
C LEU A 94 -4.07 -8.31 -16.43
N PHE A 95 -5.17 -7.60 -16.67
CA PHE A 95 -6.52 -8.17 -16.64
C PHE A 95 -7.29 -7.93 -17.93
N ARG A 96 -8.17 -8.86 -18.25
CA ARG A 96 -9.22 -8.69 -19.26
C ARG A 96 -10.57 -8.96 -18.62
N VAL A 97 -11.52 -8.05 -18.84
CA VAL A 97 -12.90 -8.19 -18.37
C VAL A 97 -13.76 -8.70 -19.52
N ASP A 98 -14.30 -9.91 -19.37
CA ASP A 98 -15.36 -10.42 -20.23
C ASP A 98 -16.71 -10.05 -19.63
N TYR A 99 -17.58 -9.47 -20.46
CA TYR A 99 -18.84 -8.87 -20.02
C TYR A 99 -19.96 -9.28 -20.97
N VAL A 100 -20.86 -10.12 -20.47
CA VAL A 100 -21.90 -10.75 -21.28
C VAL A 100 -23.29 -10.32 -20.80
N ILE A 101 -24.08 -9.80 -21.72
CA ILE A 101 -25.48 -9.41 -21.47
C ILE A 101 -26.40 -10.44 -22.13
N PHE A 102 -27.22 -11.11 -21.33
CA PHE A 102 -28.25 -12.04 -21.81
C PHE A 102 -29.60 -11.35 -22.06
N GLY A 103 -29.84 -10.21 -21.42
CA GLY A 103 -31.05 -9.41 -21.57
C GLY A 103 -30.95 -8.11 -20.78
N THR A 104 -31.66 -7.07 -21.20
CA THR A 104 -31.59 -5.72 -20.60
C THR A 104 -32.11 -5.64 -19.16
N ASN A 105 -32.84 -6.67 -18.71
CA ASN A 105 -33.38 -6.81 -17.36
C ASN A 105 -32.64 -7.84 -16.49
N MET A 106 -31.55 -8.43 -16.99
CA MET A 106 -30.74 -9.39 -16.25
C MET A 106 -29.39 -8.79 -15.89
N LYS A 107 -28.87 -9.15 -14.71
CA LYS A 107 -27.53 -8.75 -14.32
C LYS A 107 -26.55 -9.31 -15.37
N PRO A 108 -25.62 -8.49 -15.89
CA PRO A 108 -24.55 -8.97 -16.75
C PRO A 108 -23.73 -10.05 -16.05
N ASP A 109 -23.25 -11.02 -16.81
CA ASP A 109 -22.23 -11.95 -16.33
C ASP A 109 -20.85 -11.33 -16.57
N ILE A 110 -20.03 -11.31 -15.51
CA ILE A 110 -18.72 -10.66 -15.53
C ILE A 110 -17.67 -11.67 -15.13
N THR A 111 -16.68 -11.86 -16.01
CA THR A 111 -15.51 -12.70 -15.74
C THR A 111 -14.24 -11.88 -15.88
N ILE A 112 -13.39 -11.90 -14.86
CA ILE A 112 -12.08 -11.24 -14.88
C ILE A 112 -10.99 -12.30 -15.09
N ILE A 113 -10.29 -12.16 -16.21
CA ILE A 113 -9.24 -13.08 -16.66
C ILE A 113 -7.88 -12.41 -16.41
N ASN A 114 -6.99 -13.08 -15.70
CA ASN A 114 -5.60 -12.66 -15.59
C ASN A 114 -4.85 -13.05 -16.87
N ILE A 115 -4.27 -12.07 -17.57
CA ILE A 115 -3.51 -12.25 -18.81
C ILE A 115 -2.00 -12.03 -18.64
N GLY A 116 -1.55 -11.56 -17.48
CA GLY A 116 -0.14 -11.29 -17.17
C GLY A 116 0.69 -12.52 -16.79
N GLU A 117 0.07 -13.67 -16.53
CA GLU A 117 0.75 -14.93 -16.17
C GLU A 117 1.13 -15.79 -17.40
N ARG A 118 1.72 -15.17 -18.44
CA ARG A 118 2.27 -15.92 -19.59
C ARG A 118 3.68 -16.45 -19.37
#